data_AF-A0A1C6IA24-F1
#
_entry.id   AF-A0A1C6IA24-F1
#
_cell.length_a   1.000
_cell.length_b   1.000
_cell.length_c   1.000
_cell.angle_alpha   90.00
_cell.angle_beta   90.00
_cell.angle_gamma   90.00
#
_symmetry.space_group_name_H-M   'P 1'
#
loop_
_entity.id
_entity.type
_entity.pdbx_description
1 polymer ?
#
loop_
_entity_poly.entity_id
_entity_poly.type
_entity_poly.pdbx_seq_one_letter_code
_entity_poly.pdbx_strand_id
1 'polypeptide(L)' 'MDGGKCILQLRGVRPFFSDKYDITKHPNYKYLSDYDKKNTFDMEKHLRRRPALVKPDEVFDYYEISESDLQEDTDHE' A
#
# COMPACT_ATOMS: atom_id res chain seq x y z
N MET A 1 18.69 5.65 12.58
CA MET A 1 17.51 6.02 13.40
C MET A 1 16.85 4.73 13.86
N ASP A 2 16.54 4.61 15.15
CA ASP A 2 16.19 3.34 15.80
C ASP A 2 14.76 2.84 15.55
N GLY A 3 14.16 3.23 14.42
CA GLY A 3 12.83 2.78 14.01
C GLY A 3 11.68 3.12 14.95
N GLY A 4 11.89 3.67 16.16
CA GLY A 4 10.88 3.94 17.20
C GLY A 4 10.51 5.42 17.40
N LYS A 5 11.27 6.35 16.81
CA LYS A 5 10.96 7.79 16.84
C LYS A 5 10.61 8.33 15.46
N CYS A 6 9.85 9.42 15.39
CA CYS A 6 9.53 10.17 14.18
C CYS A 6 9.90 11.64 14.36
N ILE A 7 10.24 12.32 13.26
CA ILE A 7 10.36 13.78 13.25
C ILE A 7 8.95 14.35 13.10
N LEU A 8 8.50 15.12 14.09
CA LEU A 8 7.18 15.75 14.09
C LEU A 8 7.35 17.26 13.92
N GLN A 9 6.55 17.83 13.01
CA GLN A 9 6.49 19.27 12.76
C GLN A 9 5.07 19.77 13.05
N LEU A 10 4.95 20.68 14.01
CA LEU A 10 3.72 21.40 14.31
C LEU A 10 3.89 22.88 13.92
N ARG A 11 2.79 23.55 13.58
CA ARG A 11 2.85 24.98 13.22
C ARG A 11 3.36 25.80 14.42
N GLY A 12 4.34 26.66 14.18
CA GLY A 12 4.90 27.57 15.19
C GLY A 12 6.01 26.98 16.07
N VAL A 13 6.42 25.72 15.87
CA VAL A 13 7.55 25.11 16.59
C VAL A 13 8.55 24.49 15.64
N ARG A 14 9.81 24.41 16.06
CA ARG A 14 10.85 23.72 15.28
C ARG A 14 10.60 22.20 15.30
N PRO A 15 10.91 21.48 14.20
CA PRO A 15 10.80 20.03 14.17
C PRO A 15 11.56 19.38 15.33
N PHE A 16 10.95 18.37 15.93
CA PHE A 16 11.52 17.63 17.05
C PHE A 16 11.29 16.14 16.91
N PHE A 17 12.07 15.34 17.62
CA PHE A 17 11.86 13.90 17.69
C PHE A 17 10.74 13.59 18.69
N SER A 18 9.73 12.87 18.22
CA SER A 18 8.64 12.34 19.03
C SER A 18 8.69 10.82 18.99
N ASP A 19 8.33 10.18 20.10
CA ASP A 19 8.21 8.73 20.17
C ASP A 19 6.96 8.28 19.39
N LYS A 20 7.10 7.18 18.64
CA LYS A 20 5.94 6.62 17.94
C LYS A 20 4.92 6.08 18.92
N TYR A 21 3.65 6.15 18.49
CA TYR A 21 2.58 5.53 19.23
C TYR A 21 2.80 4.01 19.32
N ASP A 22 2.64 3.46 20.52
CA ASP A 22 2.74 2.03 20.77
C ASP A 22 1.47 1.34 20.28
N ILE A 23 1.59 0.67 19.13
CA ILE A 23 0.47 0.02 18.44
C ILE A 23 -0.21 -1.07 19.29
N THR A 24 0.50 -1.66 20.27
CA THR A 24 -0.05 -2.73 21.14
C THR A 24 -1.17 -2.22 22.04
N LYS A 25 -1.22 -0.91 22.29
CA LYS A 25 -2.23 -0.24 23.12
C LYS A 25 -3.48 0.16 22.35
N HIS A 26 -3.47 0.04 21.02
CA HIS A 26 -4.62 0.40 20.21
C HIS A 26 -5.78 -0.60 20.43
N PRO A 27 -7.04 -0.15 20.59
CA PRO A 27 -8.18 -1.05 20.87
C PRO A 27 -8.40 -2.12 19.78
N ASN A 28 -7.99 -1.82 18.55
CA ASN A 28 -8.08 -2.72 17.40
C ASN A 28 -6.80 -3.51 17.13
N TYR A 29 -5.80 -3.47 18.03
CA TYR A 29 -4.53 -4.18 17.83
C TYR A 29 -4.72 -5.69 17.61
N LYS A 30 -5.77 -6.26 18.23
CA LYS A 30 -6.15 -7.68 18.10
C LYS A 30 -6.42 -8.19 16.68
N TYR A 31 -6.58 -7.29 15.71
CA TYR A 31 -6.82 -7.64 14.31
C TYR A 31 -5.55 -7.62 13.45
N LEU A 32 -4.40 -7.25 14.00
CA LEU A 32 -3.13 -7.27 13.27
C LEU A 32 -2.53 -8.69 13.26
N SER A 33 -1.72 -8.96 12.24
CA SER A 33 -0.88 -10.17 12.14
C SER A 33 0.13 -10.27 13.28
N ASP A 34 0.57 -9.12 13.80
CA ASP A 34 1.54 -9.04 14.91
C ASP A 34 0.95 -9.55 16.23
N TYR A 35 -0.37 -9.44 16.39
CA TYR A 35 -1.10 -9.97 17.55
C TYR A 35 -1.40 -11.47 17.42
N ASP A 36 -1.94 -11.89 16.27
CA ASP A 36 -2.17 -13.31 15.95
C ASP A 36 -1.85 -13.56 14.47
N LYS A 37 -0.99 -14.56 14.21
CA LYS A 37 -0.62 -14.99 12.84
C LYS A 37 -1.83 -15.40 12.00
N LYS A 38 -2.96 -15.76 12.60
CA LYS A 38 -4.21 -16.05 11.87
C LYS A 38 -4.79 -14.84 11.15
N ASN A 39 -4.48 -13.63 11.60
CA ASN A 39 -4.91 -12.38 10.97
C ASN A 39 -4.04 -12.00 9.76
N THR A 40 -2.99 -12.78 9.47
CA THR A 40 -2.12 -12.53 8.32
C THR A 40 -2.94 -12.57 7.04
N PHE A 41 -2.85 -11.49 6.27
CA PHE A 41 -3.53 -11.41 4.99
C PHE A 41 -2.77 -12.25 3.96
N ASP A 42 -3.42 -13.30 3.48
CA ASP A 42 -2.91 -14.16 2.42
C ASP A 42 -3.37 -13.65 1.05
N MET A 43 -2.45 -13.03 0.32
CA MET A 43 -2.70 -12.47 -1.01
C MET A 43 -3.06 -13.55 -2.04
N GLU A 44 -2.41 -14.71 -2.02
CA GLU A 44 -2.65 -15.78 -3.00
C GLU A 44 -4.07 -16.33 -2.84
N LYS A 45 -4.50 -16.53 -1.60
CA LYS A 45 -5.88 -16.95 -1.29
C LYS A 45 -6.89 -15.88 -1.68
N HIS A 46 -6.55 -14.60 -1.57
CA HIS A 46 -7.44 -13.50 -1.99
C HIS A 46 -7.55 -13.40 -3.50
N LEU A 47 -6.44 -13.55 -4.23
CA LEU A 47 -6.41 -13.43 -5.69
C LEU A 47 -7.09 -14.63 -6.37
N ARG A 48 -6.90 -15.86 -5.87
CA ARG A 48 -7.61 -17.06 -6.37
C ARG A 48 -9.13 -16.99 -6.23
N ARG A 49 -9.63 -16.20 -5.28
CA ARG A 49 -11.07 -15.99 -5.08
C ARG A 49 -11.66 -14.97 -6.04
N ARG A 50 -10.83 -14.16 -6.69
CA ARG A 50 -11.28 -13.32 -7.78
C ARG A 50 -11.24 -14.18 -9.04
N PRO A 51 -12.35 -14.29 -9.81
CA PRO A 51 -12.26 -14.92 -11.11
C PRO A 51 -11.15 -14.19 -11.90
N ALA A 52 -10.35 -14.95 -12.65
CA ALA A 52 -9.42 -14.37 -13.59
C ALA A 52 -10.17 -13.30 -14.39
N LEU A 53 -9.60 -12.09 -14.47
CA LEU A 53 -10.25 -10.95 -15.11
C LEU A 53 -10.59 -11.24 -16.58
N VAL A 54 -9.90 -12.23 -17.15
CA VAL A 54 -10.10 -12.80 -18.47
C VAL A 54 -10.34 -14.30 -18.30
N LYS A 55 -11.45 -14.82 -18.82
CA LYS A 55 -11.69 -16.27 -18.85
C LYS A 55 -10.77 -16.92 -19.90
N PRO A 56 -10.41 -18.20 -19.77
CA PRO A 56 -9.58 -18.88 -20.77
C PRO A 56 -10.13 -18.82 -22.21
N ASP A 57 -11.45 -18.74 -22.37
CA ASP A 57 -12.13 -18.71 -23.66
C ASP A 57 -12.46 -17.28 -24.15
N GLU A 58 -12.05 -16.25 -23.41
CA GLU A 58 -12.37 -14.86 -23.71
C GLU A 58 -11.24 -14.22 -24.54
N VAL A 59 -11.60 -13.72 -25.72
CA VAL A 59 -10.66 -13.01 -26.60
C VAL A 59 -10.35 -11.66 -25.96
N PHE A 60 -9.07 -11.38 -25.74
CA PHE A 60 -8.59 -10.10 -25.21
C PHE A 60 -7.52 -9.52 -26.13
N ASP A 61 -7.51 -8.19 -26.24
CA ASP A 61 -6.49 -7.48 -26.99
C ASP A 61 -5.25 -7.28 -26.11
N TYR A 62 -4.10 -7.72 -26.61
CA TYR A 62 -2.81 -7.51 -25.96
C TYR A 62 -2.09 -6.33 -26.61
N TYR A 63 -1.88 -5.26 -25.85
CA TYR A 63 -1.12 -4.10 -26.28
C TYR A 63 0.20 -4.07 -25.52
N GLU A 64 1.32 -4.12 -26.25
CA GLU A 64 2.63 -3.76 -25.71
C GLU A 64 2.77 -2.25 -25.82
N ILE A 65 2.81 -1.57 -24.67
CA ILE A 65 3.05 -0.12 -24.61
C ILE A 65 4.55 0.07 -24.38
N SER A 66 5.24 0.71 -25.32
CA SER A 66 6.64 1.09 -25.19
C SER A 66 6.77 2.47 -24.52
N GLU A 67 7.95 2.82 -24.00
CA GLU A 67 8.18 4.15 -23.37
C GLU A 67 7.92 5.31 -24.34
N SER A 68 8.08 5.09 -25.65
CA SER A 68 7.74 6.05 -26.71
C SER A 68 6.24 6.31 -26.85
N ASP A 69 5.39 5.38 -26.42
CA ASP A 69 3.92 5.48 -26.56
C ASP A 69 3.26 6.18 -25.37
N LEU A 70 4.02 6.46 -24.30
CA LEU A 70 3.55 7.16 -23.09
C LEU A 70 3.78 8.68 -23.14
N GLN A 71 4.37 9.19 -24.22
CA GLN A 71 4.52 10.62 -24.44
C GLN A 71 3.25 11.17 -25.10
N GLU A 72 2.19 11.35 -24.29
CA GLU A 72 1.07 12.23 -24.67
C GLU A 72 1.41 13.68 -24.28
N ASP A 73 1.27 14.56 -25.26
CA ASP A 73 1.59 15.98 -25.27
C ASP A 73 1.14 16.70 -23.98
N THR A 74 2.10 17.12 -23.14
CA THR A 74 1.85 18.03 -22.01
C THR A 74 1.89 19.49 -22.46
N ASP A 75 1.35 19.78 -23.64
CA ASP A 75 1.19 21.14 -24.16
C ASP A 75 -0.29 21.55 -24.07
N HIS A 76 -0.75 21.81 -22.85
CA HIS A 76 -1.91 22.66 -22.63
C HIS A 76 -1.50 23.83 -21.72
N GLU A 77 -1.55 25.01 -22.36
CA GLU A 77 -1.35 26.39 -21.89
C GLU A 77 -2.04 26.74 -20.57
#